data_AF-A0A7L3KK44-F1
#
_entry.id   AF-A0A7L3KK44-F1
#
_cell.length_a   1.000
_cell.length_b   1.000
_cell.length_c   1.000
_cell.angle_alpha   90.00
_cell.angle_beta   90.00
_cell.angle_gamma   90.00
#
_symmetry.space_group_name_H-M   'P 1'
#
loop_
_entity.id
_entity.type
_entity.pdbx_description
1 polymer ?
#
loop_
_entity_poly.entity_id
_entity_poly.type
_entity_poly.pdbx_seq_one_letter_code
_entity_poly.pdbx_strand_id
1 'polypeptide(L)'
;GKWVLTKEYIINSAESGRWLDETTYEWGYEIERDTHYSPQMQSAPKRWREELTNSGAPGAFHRWKVVLLVKRSDKRMACIRRVLKAGKATICSSENAEHNVTHVFIGGKIAPLQNEKCLAEAQHYPLQYIGHYLFE
;
A
#
# COMPACT_ATOMS: atom_id res chain seq x y z
N GLY A 1 -1.73 -2.68 -7.89
CA GLY A 1 -1.05 -3.63 -8.80
C GLY A 1 -1.89 -4.81 -9.22
N LYS A 2 -3.21 -4.75 -9.08
CA LYS A 2 -4.16 -5.75 -9.55
C LYS A 2 -5.26 -4.97 -10.25
N TRP A 3 -6.00 -5.65 -11.14
CA TRP A 3 -7.22 -5.10 -11.69
C TRP A 3 -8.19 -4.78 -10.55
N VAL A 4 -8.59 -3.52 -10.47
CA VAL A 4 -9.71 -3.07 -9.64
C VAL A 4 -10.78 -2.68 -10.63
N LEU A 5 -11.84 -3.48 -10.71
CA LEU A 5 -12.85 -3.36 -11.75
C LEU A 5 -14.16 -2.88 -11.15
N THR A 6 -14.95 -2.17 -11.94
CA THR A 6 -16.33 -1.85 -11.58
C THR A 6 -17.19 -3.11 -11.62
N LYS A 7 -18.36 -3.05 -10.95
CA LYS A 7 -19.27 -4.21 -10.87
C LYS A 7 -19.80 -4.65 -12.23
N GLU A 8 -19.86 -3.72 -13.20
CA GLU A 8 -20.32 -3.93 -14.56
C GLU A 8 -19.47 -4.99 -15.28
N TYR A 9 -18.18 -5.15 -14.92
CA TYR A 9 -17.34 -6.21 -15.47
C TYR A 9 -17.94 -7.59 -15.23
N ILE A 10 -18.39 -7.85 -14.00
CA ILE A 10 -18.96 -9.16 -13.61
C ILE A 10 -20.32 -9.36 -14.27
N ILE A 11 -21.16 -8.32 -14.27
CA ILE A 11 -22.52 -8.36 -14.84
C ILE A 11 -22.43 -8.65 -16.35
N ASN A 12 -21.67 -7.84 -17.09
CA ASN A 12 -21.59 -7.95 -18.55
C ASN A 12 -20.85 -9.22 -18.98
N SER A 13 -19.85 -9.67 -18.21
CA SER A 13 -19.19 -10.97 -18.45
C SER A 13 -20.15 -12.15 -18.26
N ALA A 14 -20.98 -12.11 -17.22
CA ALA A 14 -21.99 -13.13 -16.99
C ALA A 14 -23.03 -13.17 -18.11
N GLU A 15 -23.54 -12.01 -18.53
CA GLU A 15 -24.48 -11.88 -19.66
C GLU A 15 -23.86 -12.36 -20.99
N SER A 16 -22.57 -12.08 -21.20
CA SER A 16 -21.84 -12.50 -22.41
C SER A 16 -21.43 -13.97 -22.39
N GLY A 17 -21.61 -14.68 -21.26
CA GLY A 17 -21.18 -16.07 -21.08
C GLY A 17 -19.66 -16.28 -21.11
N ARG A 18 -18.87 -15.20 -20.99
CA ARG A 18 -17.40 -15.24 -20.98
C ARG A 18 -16.84 -14.02 -20.24
N TRP A 19 -15.62 -14.15 -19.70
CA TRP A 19 -14.88 -13.00 -19.18
C TRP A 19 -14.55 -12.03 -20.31
N LEU A 20 -14.93 -10.77 -20.14
CA LEU A 20 -14.65 -9.70 -21.08
C LEU A 20 -13.24 -9.14 -20.85
N ASP A 21 -12.81 -8.22 -21.73
CA ASP A 21 -11.58 -7.46 -21.51
C ASP A 21 -11.77 -6.50 -20.32
N GLU A 22 -10.82 -6.47 -19.40
CA GLU A 22 -10.90 -5.69 -18.16
C GLU A 22 -10.75 -4.17 -18.37
N THR A 23 -10.15 -3.73 -19.49
CA THR A 23 -9.61 -2.37 -19.65
C THR A 23 -10.67 -1.29 -19.45
N THR A 24 -11.83 -1.42 -20.10
CA THR A 24 -12.92 -0.42 -20.03
C THR A 24 -13.68 -0.45 -18.71
N TYR A 25 -13.46 -1.49 -17.89
CA TYR A 25 -14.09 -1.64 -16.59
C TYR A 25 -13.12 -1.31 -15.44
N GLU A 26 -11.88 -0.95 -15.75
CA GLU A 26 -10.90 -0.61 -14.72
C GLU A 26 -11.29 0.68 -13.99
N TRP A 27 -11.21 0.65 -12.67
CA TRP A 27 -11.41 1.84 -11.85
C TRP A 27 -10.36 2.90 -12.21
N GLY A 28 -10.83 4.08 -12.59
CA GLY A 28 -9.96 5.14 -13.13
C GLY A 28 -9.65 5.00 -14.62
N TYR A 29 -10.37 4.14 -15.36
CA TYR A 29 -10.39 4.15 -16.83
C TYR A 29 -10.87 5.51 -17.34
N GLU A 30 -11.99 6.00 -16.79
CA GLU A 30 -12.45 7.38 -16.92
C GLU A 30 -12.33 8.10 -15.58
N ILE A 31 -11.93 9.37 -15.61
CA ILE A 31 -11.87 10.22 -14.41
C ILE A 31 -13.20 10.96 -14.28
N GLU A 32 -13.95 10.60 -13.25
CA GLU A 32 -15.23 11.22 -12.95
C GLU A 32 -15.02 12.57 -12.26
N ARG A 33 -15.71 13.61 -12.76
CA ARG A 33 -15.57 14.99 -12.25
C ARG A 33 -16.34 15.25 -10.96
N ASP A 34 -17.41 14.50 -10.71
CA ASP A 34 -18.37 14.75 -9.62
C ASP A 34 -18.22 13.76 -8.46
N THR A 35 -16.99 13.35 -8.14
CA THR A 35 -16.70 12.45 -7.01
C THR A 35 -15.92 13.15 -5.92
N HIS A 36 -15.95 12.60 -4.70
CA HIS A 36 -15.14 13.07 -3.58
C HIS A 36 -13.66 12.63 -3.68
N TYR A 37 -13.28 11.90 -4.73
CA TYR A 37 -11.91 11.45 -4.94
C TYR A 37 -11.18 12.34 -5.95
N SER A 38 -9.94 12.72 -5.64
CA SER A 38 -9.10 13.45 -6.59
C SER A 38 -8.82 12.59 -7.84
N PRO A 39 -8.50 13.20 -8.99
CA PRO A 39 -8.05 12.47 -10.17
C PRO A 39 -6.88 11.49 -9.89
N GLN A 40 -5.98 11.88 -8.99
CA GLN A 40 -4.83 11.07 -8.55
C GLN A 40 -5.29 9.82 -7.79
N MET A 41 -6.24 9.98 -6.87
CA MET A 41 -6.82 8.87 -6.12
C MET A 41 -7.60 7.91 -7.04
N GLN A 42 -8.40 8.45 -7.96
CA GLN A 42 -9.20 7.66 -8.90
C GLN A 42 -8.31 6.83 -9.83
N SER A 43 -7.20 7.39 -10.31
CA SER A 43 -6.25 6.70 -11.18
C SER A 43 -5.28 5.76 -10.45
N ALA A 44 -5.20 5.82 -9.12
CA ALA A 44 -4.22 5.07 -8.34
C ALA A 44 -4.22 3.54 -8.59
N PRO A 45 -5.37 2.85 -8.69
CA PRO A 45 -5.37 1.41 -8.96
C PRO A 45 -4.70 1.05 -10.29
N LYS A 46 -5.10 1.74 -11.37
CA LYS A 46 -4.55 1.59 -12.73
C LYS A 46 -3.08 1.96 -12.76
N ARG A 47 -2.71 3.12 -12.22
CA ARG A 47 -1.32 3.61 -12.13
C ARG A 47 -0.41 2.57 -11.46
N TRP A 48 -0.83 1.99 -10.33
CA TRP A 48 -0.06 0.93 -9.67
C TRP A 48 -0.07 -0.41 -10.40
N ARG A 49 -1.09 -0.74 -11.19
CA ARG A 49 -1.06 -1.94 -12.04
C ARG A 49 -0.02 -1.76 -13.15
N GLU A 50 -0.06 -0.63 -13.85
CA GLU A 50 0.84 -0.32 -14.95
C GLU A 50 2.29 -0.22 -14.48
N GLU A 51 2.55 0.55 -13.42
CA GLU A 51 3.89 0.69 -12.85
C GLU A 51 4.51 -0.66 -12.49
N LEU A 52 3.75 -1.53 -11.80
CA LEU A 52 4.27 -2.85 -11.39
C LEU A 52 4.40 -3.83 -12.55
N THR A 53 3.55 -3.69 -13.58
CA THR A 53 3.67 -4.48 -14.81
C THR A 53 4.92 -4.07 -15.60
N ASN A 54 5.15 -2.77 -15.75
CA ASN A 54 6.26 -2.22 -16.52
C ASN A 54 7.61 -2.42 -15.81
N SER A 55 7.65 -2.21 -14.49
CA SER A 55 8.88 -2.38 -13.71
C SER A 55 9.19 -3.84 -13.34
N GLY A 56 8.20 -4.74 -13.45
CA GLY A 56 8.30 -6.11 -12.94
C GLY A 56 8.40 -6.20 -11.40
N ALA A 57 8.17 -5.08 -10.69
CA ALA A 57 8.25 -5.06 -9.24
C ALA A 57 7.13 -5.91 -8.60
N PRO A 58 7.42 -6.66 -7.52
CA PRO A 58 6.45 -7.58 -6.94
C PRO A 58 5.35 -6.87 -6.12
N GLY A 59 5.51 -5.58 -5.82
CA GLY A 59 4.53 -4.77 -5.08
C GLY A 59 4.99 -3.34 -4.83
N ALA A 60 4.05 -2.46 -4.45
CA ALA A 60 4.27 -1.02 -4.27
C ALA A 60 5.34 -0.68 -3.23
N PHE A 61 5.52 -1.54 -2.22
CA PHE A 61 6.45 -1.34 -1.11
C PHE A 61 7.63 -2.30 -1.18
N HIS A 62 7.94 -2.89 -2.33
CA HIS A 62 8.92 -3.98 -2.42
C HIS A 62 10.35 -3.60 -2.01
N ARG A 63 10.68 -2.30 -2.00
CA ARG A 63 11.97 -1.77 -1.52
C ARG A 63 11.93 -1.28 -0.07
N TRP A 64 10.78 -1.36 0.58
CA TRP A 64 10.63 -0.87 1.95
C TRP A 64 11.06 -1.94 2.94
N LYS A 65 12.09 -1.63 3.73
CA LYS A 65 12.40 -2.28 5.00
C LYS A 65 11.79 -1.44 6.13
N VAL A 66 10.78 -2.01 6.81
CA VAL A 66 9.87 -1.27 7.68
C VAL A 66 9.96 -1.78 9.12
N VAL A 67 10.10 -0.85 10.07
CA VAL A 67 9.89 -1.10 11.50
C VAL A 67 8.57 -0.46 11.93
N LEU A 68 7.74 -1.22 12.65
CA LEU A 68 6.47 -0.75 13.22
C LEU A 68 6.60 -0.65 14.74
N LEU A 69 6.71 0.58 15.26
CA LEU A 69 6.84 0.85 16.70
C LEU A 69 5.46 1.03 17.32
N VAL A 70 4.95 -0.03 17.93
CA VAL A 70 3.55 -0.11 18.38
C VAL A 70 3.38 -0.97 19.63
N LYS A 71 2.32 -0.72 20.39
CA LYS A 71 1.89 -1.65 21.46
C LYS A 71 1.33 -2.93 20.83
N ARG A 72 1.68 -4.10 21.40
CA ARG A 72 1.43 -5.45 20.85
C ARG A 72 -0.05 -5.79 20.55
N SER A 73 -1.01 -4.99 21.01
CA SER A 73 -2.46 -5.22 20.88
C SER A 73 -3.21 -4.21 19.98
N ASP A 74 -2.50 -3.38 19.20
CA ASP A 74 -3.15 -2.39 18.35
C ASP A 74 -3.72 -3.01 17.05
N LYS A 75 -5.05 -3.17 17.00
CA LYS A 75 -5.79 -3.68 15.82
C LYS A 75 -5.52 -2.85 14.56
N ARG A 76 -5.35 -1.53 14.69
CA ARG A 76 -5.02 -0.64 13.56
C ARG A 76 -3.68 -1.05 12.94
N MET A 77 -2.72 -1.42 13.78
CA MET A 77 -1.37 -1.79 13.36
C MET A 77 -1.32 -3.18 12.73
N ALA A 78 -2.22 -4.09 13.13
CA ALA A 78 -2.42 -5.33 12.40
C ALA A 78 -2.94 -5.09 10.96
N CYS A 79 -3.84 -4.12 10.76
CA CYS A 79 -4.27 -3.71 9.43
C CYS A 79 -3.12 -3.11 8.60
N ILE A 80 -2.37 -2.17 9.18
CA ILE A 80 -1.20 -1.55 8.51
C ILE A 80 -0.16 -2.59 8.10
N ARG A 81 0.17 -3.53 8.99
CA ARG A 81 1.09 -4.63 8.68
C ARG A 81 0.62 -5.46 7.48
N ARG A 82 -0.69 -5.73 7.36
CA ARG A 82 -1.26 -6.45 6.22
C ARG A 82 -1.14 -5.65 4.91
N VAL A 83 -1.41 -4.35 4.94
CA VAL A 83 -1.26 -3.47 3.78
C VAL A 83 0.20 -3.46 3.29
N LEU A 84 1.15 -3.26 4.20
CA LEU A 84 2.58 -3.26 3.88
C LEU A 84 3.03 -4.61 3.30
N LYS A 85 2.61 -5.74 3.92
CA LYS A 85 2.92 -7.08 3.40
C LYS A 85 2.28 -7.34 2.03
N ALA A 86 1.05 -6.88 1.79
CA ALA A 86 0.39 -7.02 0.49
C ALA A 86 1.15 -6.27 -0.61
N GLY A 87 1.68 -5.09 -0.29
CA GLY A 87 2.60 -4.35 -1.17
C GLY A 87 4.05 -4.84 -1.15
N LYS A 88 4.35 -5.99 -0.51
CA LYS A 88 5.68 -6.64 -0.47
C LYS A 88 6.76 -5.91 0.32
N ALA A 89 6.40 -5.08 1.28
CA ALA A 89 7.37 -4.56 2.25
C ALA A 89 7.98 -5.70 3.08
N THR A 90 9.26 -5.54 3.42
CA THR A 90 9.94 -6.37 4.41
C THR A 90 9.69 -5.77 5.79
N ILE A 91 9.02 -6.52 6.67
CA ILE A 91 8.75 -6.05 8.04
C ILE A 91 9.84 -6.57 8.97
N CYS A 92 10.66 -5.67 9.50
CA CYS A 92 11.73 -5.96 10.43
C CYS A 92 11.23 -5.96 11.89
N SER A 93 11.78 -6.84 12.72
CA SER A 93 11.64 -6.73 14.18
C SER A 93 12.56 -5.61 14.69
N SER A 94 12.12 -4.89 15.72
CA SER A 94 12.94 -3.85 16.37
C SER A 94 14.19 -4.39 17.06
N GLU A 95 14.25 -5.69 17.32
CA GLU A 95 15.37 -6.38 18.00
C GLU A 95 16.42 -6.94 17.02
N ASN A 96 16.11 -6.93 15.72
CA ASN A 96 17.00 -7.40 14.66
C ASN A 96 16.97 -6.40 13.50
N ALA A 97 16.90 -5.10 13.80
CA ALA A 97 16.88 -4.10 12.75
C ALA A 97 18.26 -4.11 12.08
N GLU A 98 18.37 -4.83 10.97
CA GLU A 98 19.54 -4.79 10.11
C GLU A 98 19.88 -3.33 9.76
N HIS A 99 21.14 -3.08 9.47
CA HIS A 99 21.54 -1.87 8.76
C HIS A 99 20.66 -1.74 7.50
N ASN A 100 20.17 -0.52 7.22
CA ASN A 100 19.28 -0.15 6.09
C ASN A 100 17.76 -0.19 6.33
N VAL A 101 17.26 0.08 7.54
CA VAL A 101 15.82 0.40 7.72
C VAL A 101 15.49 1.66 6.92
N THR A 102 14.48 1.57 6.07
CA THR A 102 14.05 2.69 5.21
C THR A 102 12.91 3.50 5.81
N HIS A 103 12.01 2.84 6.55
CA HIS A 103 10.81 3.47 7.09
C HIS A 103 10.55 3.00 8.52
N VAL A 104 10.35 3.96 9.42
CA VAL A 104 9.86 3.71 10.77
C VAL A 104 8.49 4.34 10.91
N PHE A 105 7.47 3.53 11.22
CA PHE A 105 6.13 4.01 11.51
C PHE A 105 5.82 3.86 12.99
N ILE A 106 5.32 4.94 13.60
CA ILE A 106 4.98 5.01 15.02
C ILE A 106 3.46 5.02 15.18
N GLY A 107 2.93 4.13 16.02
CA GLY A 107 1.51 4.06 16.36
C GLY A 107 1.28 4.24 17.86
N GLY A 108 0.57 5.32 18.25
CA GLY A 108 0.15 5.57 19.63
C GLY A 108 1.27 6.08 20.56
N LYS A 109 1.05 5.98 21.88
CA LYS A 109 2.07 6.33 22.89
C LYS A 109 3.21 5.31 22.82
N ILE A 110 4.40 5.81 22.48
CA ILE A 110 5.64 5.04 22.30
C ILE A 110 5.94 4.25 23.58
N ALA A 111 6.15 2.94 23.47
CA ALA A 111 6.85 2.20 24.51
C ALA A 111 8.33 2.61 24.43
N PRO A 112 9.02 2.89 25.56
CA PRO A 112 10.38 3.41 25.54
C PRO A 112 11.25 2.49 24.68
N LEU A 113 11.80 3.08 23.62
CA LEU A 113 12.72 2.42 22.70
C LEU A 113 13.96 2.03 23.50
N GLN A 114 14.12 0.73 23.76
CA GLN A 114 15.40 0.21 24.20
C GLN A 114 16.27 0.08 22.94
N ASN A 115 17.24 1.00 22.84
CA ASN A 115 18.45 0.95 22.01
C ASN A 115 18.35 0.33 20.61
N GLU A 116 18.56 1.13 19.56
CA GLU A 116 19.34 0.70 18.39
C GLU A 116 19.69 1.92 17.51
N LYS A 117 21.00 2.17 17.29
CA LYS A 117 21.52 3.27 16.45
C LYS A 117 20.88 3.29 15.04
N CYS A 118 20.55 2.11 14.50
CA CYS A 118 19.87 1.95 13.21
C CYS A 118 18.51 2.66 13.11
N LEU A 119 17.77 2.80 14.23
CA LEU A 119 16.48 3.49 14.24
C LEU A 119 16.62 5.02 14.30
N ALA A 120 17.76 5.52 14.79
CA ALA A 120 18.04 6.95 14.85
C ALA A 120 18.37 7.53 13.47
N GLU A 121 18.98 6.73 12.59
CA GLU A 121 19.34 7.12 11.22
C GLU A 121 18.21 6.89 10.20
N ALA A 122 17.21 6.07 10.55
CA ALA A 122 16.09 5.78 9.67
C ALA A 122 15.07 6.93 9.61
N GLN A 123 14.39 7.07 8.46
CA GLN A 123 13.36 8.08 8.28
C GLN A 123 12.05 7.67 8.99
N HIS A 124 11.52 8.60 9.79
CA HIS A 124 10.30 8.42 10.57
C HIS A 124 9.11 9.01 9.81
N TYR A 125 8.05 8.22 9.67
CA TYR A 125 6.87 8.60 8.91
C TYR A 125 5.58 8.45 9.71
N PRO A 126 4.61 9.37 9.54
CA PRO A 126 3.26 9.17 10.04
C PRO A 126 2.57 8.02 9.29
N LEU A 127 1.63 7.32 9.92
CA LEU A 127 0.88 6.24 9.27
C LEU A 127 0.12 6.70 8.02
N GLN A 128 -0.28 7.97 7.98
CA GLN A 128 -0.93 8.62 6.84
C GLN A 128 -0.06 8.60 5.58
N TYR A 129 1.27 8.55 5.72
CA TYR A 129 2.19 8.48 4.59
C TYR A 129 1.96 7.26 3.71
N ILE A 130 1.52 6.13 4.28
CA ILE A 130 1.21 4.92 3.51
C ILE A 130 0.06 5.19 2.54
N GLY A 131 -0.97 5.91 2.99
CA GLY A 131 -2.10 6.30 2.14
C GLY A 131 -1.65 7.29 1.07
N HIS A 132 -0.92 8.34 1.47
CA HIS A 132 -0.41 9.34 0.55
C HIS A 132 0.46 8.71 -0.55
N TYR A 133 1.37 7.80 -0.21
CA TYR A 133 2.22 7.11 -1.18
C TYR A 133 1.42 6.25 -2.17
N LEU A 134 0.30 5.66 -1.74
CA LEU A 134 -0.52 4.83 -2.62
C LEU A 134 -1.43 5.65 -3.52
N PHE A 135 -1.94 6.77 -3.03
CA PHE A 135 -3.06 7.47 -3.67
C PHE A 135 -2.69 8.80 -4.33
N GLU A 136 -1.60 9.44 -3.90
CA GLU A 136 -1.01 10.61 -4.56
C GLU A 136 0.16 10.20 -5.48
#